data_AF-A0A955UE31-F1
#
_entry.id   AF-A0A955UE31-F1
#
_cell.length_a   1.000
_cell.length_b   1.000
_cell.length_c   1.000
_cell.angle_alpha   90.00
_cell.angle_beta   90.00
_cell.angle_gamma   90.00
#
_symmetry.space_group_name_H-M   'P 1'
#
loop_
_entity.id
_entity.type
_entity.pdbx_description
1 polymer ?
#
loop_
_entity_poly.entity_id
_entity_poly.type
_entity_poly.pdbx_seq_one_letter_code
_entity_poly.pdbx_strand_id
1 'polypeptide(L)' 'MKIFVVEDDQEIALYIANVLNEKGYIVDVTANGQEGFMQARMKPMKR' A
#
# COMPACT_ATOMS: atom_id res chain seq x y z
N MET A 1 -5.42 -8.95 -6.84
CA MET A 1 -4.03 -8.97 -6.31
C MET A 1 -3.88 -7.79 -5.36
N LYS A 2 -3.17 -7.95 -4.23
CA LYS A 2 -2.98 -6.87 -3.25
C LYS A 2 -1.62 -6.21 -3.46
N ILE A 3 -1.60 -4.88 -3.50
CA ILE A 3 -0.40 -4.06 -3.61
C ILE A 3 -0.28 -3.23 -2.34
N PHE A 4 0.94 -3.07 -1.85
CA PHE A 4 1.23 -2.24 -0.69
C PHE A 4 2.22 -1.15 -1.10
N VAL A 5 1.84 0.10 -0.90
CA VAL A 5 2.60 1.28 -1.32
C VAL A 5 3.22 1.92 -0.08
N VAL A 6 4.52 2.21 -0.16
CA VAL A 6 5.25 2.99 0.84
C VAL A 6 5.67 4.28 0.15
N GLU A 7 5.05 5.39 0.54
CA GLU A 7 5.22 6.70 -0.11
C GLU A 7 4.99 7.80 0.94
N ASP A 8 6.00 8.63 1.17
CA ASP A 8 5.99 9.66 2.23
C ASP A 8 5.24 10.93 1.84
N ASP A 9 5.09 11.20 0.54
CA ASP A 9 4.25 12.28 0.05
C ASP A 9 2.77 11.83 -0.07
N GLN A 10 1.89 12.48 0.68
CA GLN A 10 0.48 12.12 0.75
C GLN A 10 -0.26 12.30 -0.59
N GLU A 11 0.09 13.32 -1.38
CA GLU A 11 -0.58 13.59 -2.66
C GLU A 11 -0.20 12.54 -3.69
N ILE A 12 1.08 12.21 -3.76
CA ILE A 12 1.60 11.14 -4.63
C ILE A 12 1.02 9.78 -4.23
N ALA A 13 0.99 9.48 -2.93
CA ALA A 13 0.44 8.25 -2.40
C ALA A 13 -1.03 8.04 -2.78
N LEU A 14 -1.85 9.10 -2.67
CA LEU A 14 -3.26 9.08 -3.07
C LEU A 14 -3.41 8.91 -4.59
N TYR A 15 -2.59 9.60 -5.39
CA TYR A 15 -2.60 9.46 -6.84
C TYR A 15 -2.31 8.01 -7.27
N ILE A 16 -1.26 7.40 -6.72
CA ILE A 16 -0.89 6.00 -6.99
C ILE A 16 -2.02 5.05 -6.58
N ALA A 17 -2.55 5.22 -5.37
CA ALA A 17 -3.62 4.36 -4.85
C ALA A 17 -4.87 4.41 -5.73
N ASN A 18 -5.28 5.60 -6.17
CA ASN A 18 -6.45 5.77 -7.04
C ASN A 18 -6.26 5.04 -8.37
N VAL A 19 -5.14 5.25 -9.07
CA VAL A 19 -4.86 4.61 -10.36
C VAL A 19 -4.82 3.09 -10.24
N LEU A 20 -4.27 2.56 -9.15
CA LEU A 20 -4.19 1.11 -8.92
C LEU A 20 -5.56 0.53 -8.52
N ASN A 21 -6.33 1.22 -7.69
CA ASN A 21 -7.70 0.82 -7.35
C ASN A 21 -8.60 0.78 -8.59
N GLU A 22 -8.52 1.79 -9.48
CA GLU A 22 -9.26 1.81 -10.76
C GLU A 22 -8.91 0.61 -11.67
N LYS A 23 -7.68 0.10 -11.56
CA LYS A 23 -7.23 -1.11 -12.27
C LYS A 23 -7.65 -2.43 -11.58
N GLY A 24 -8.40 -2.36 -10.48
CA GLY A 24 -8.93 -3.51 -9.75
C GLY A 24 -7.96 -4.14 -8.75
N TYR A 25 -6.91 -3.42 -8.36
CA TYR A 25 -6.04 -3.85 -7.27
C TYR A 25 -6.63 -3.45 -5.91
N ILE A 26 -6.31 -4.22 -4.88
CA ILE A 26 -6.55 -3.80 -3.49
C ILE A 26 -5.26 -3.12 -3.03
N VAL A 27 -5.33 -1.86 -2.65
CA VAL A 27 -4.14 -1.06 -2.30
C VAL A 27 -4.19 -0.63 -0.85
N ASP A 28 -3.14 -0.95 -0.11
CA ASP A 28 -2.85 -0.37 1.19
C ASP A 28 -1.67 0.62 1.04
N VAL A 29 -1.62 1.66 1.89
CA VAL A 29 -0.61 2.72 1.83
C VAL A 29 -0.06 2.98 3.23
N THR A 30 1.25 3.24 3.34
CA THR A 30 1.89 3.83 4.51
C THR A 30 2.89 4.92 4.11
N ALA A 31 3.07 5.91 4.97
CA ALA A 31 4.01 7.02 4.77
C ALA A 31 5.39 6.77 5.39
N ASN A 32 5.62 5.60 5.98
CA ASN A 32 6.84 5.33 6.74
C ASN A 32 7.44 3.98 6.36
N GLY A 33 8.73 3.97 6.02
CA GLY A 33 9.49 2.75 5.71
C GLY A 33 9.54 1.74 6.87
N GLN A 34 9.57 2.19 8.13
CA GLN A 34 9.57 1.29 9.28
C GLN A 34 8.23 0.56 9.41
N GLU A 35 7.12 1.29 9.29
CA GLU A 35 5.79 0.68 9.27
C GLU A 35 5.64 -0.24 8.07
N GLY A 36 6.09 0.21 6.89
CA GLY A 36 6.04 -0.56 5.66
C GLY A 36 6.79 -1.89 5.76
N PHE A 37 7.99 -1.87 6.34
CA PHE A 37 8.78 -3.07 6.58
C PHE A 37 8.07 -4.03 7.54
N MET A 38 7.48 -3.53 8.62
CA MET A 38 6.77 -4.36 9.59
C MET A 38 5.52 -5.01 8.97
N GLN A 39 4.73 -4.25 8.20
CA GLN A 39 3.53 -4.76 7.54
C GLN A 39 3.87 -5.76 6.43
N ALA A 40 4.89 -5.51 5.62
CA ALA A 40 5.31 -6.43 4.56
C ALA A 40 5.82 -7.78 5.09
N ARG A 41 6.38 -7.80 6.30
CA ARG A 41 6.85 -9.03 6.97
C ARG A 41 5.72 -9.84 7.59
N MET A 42 4.58 -9.23 7.88
CA MET A 42 3.41 -9.96 8.35
C MET A 42 2.83 -10.78 7.21
N LYS A 43 2.83 -12.12 7.33
CA LYS A 43 2.13 -12.98 6.38
C LYS A 43 0.67 -12.57 6.34
N PRO A 44 0.05 -12.43 5.15
CA PRO A 44 -1.38 -12.16 5.07
C PRO A 44 -2.12 -13.31 5.76
N MET A 45 -2.88 -12.97 6.79
CA MET A 45 -3.76 -13.91 7.48
C MET A 45 -4.82 -14.34 6.45
N LYS A 46 -4.73 -15.59 5.97
CA LYS A 46 -5.75 -16.16 5.08
C LYS A 46 -7.07 -16.16 5.86
N ARG A 47 -8.02 -15.33 5.43
CA ARG A 47 -9.43 -15.46 5.80
C ARG A 47 -10.12 -16.40 4.84
#